data_AF-A0A966IJQ4-F1
#
_entry.id   AF-A0A966IJQ4-F1
#
_cell.length_a   1.000
_cell.length_b   1.000
_cell.length_c   1.000
_cell.angle_alpha   90.00
_cell.angle_beta   90.00
_cell.angle_gamma   90.00
#
_symmetry.space_group_name_H-M   'P 1'
#
loop_
_entity.id
_entity.type
_entity.pdbx_description
1 polymer ?
#
loop_
_entity_poly.entity_id
_entity_poly.type
_entity_poly.pdbx_seq_one_letter_code
_entity_poly.pdbx_strand_id
1 'polypeptide(L)' 'MATQDGKIGPKTLSMVFNMEPATLLDKYAEARASYYRSLKTFEIYGRGWLRRNDEVLEKAKSMVS' A
#
# COMPACT_ATOMS: atom_id res chain seq x y z
N MET A 1 16.69 9.31 -2.03
CA MET A 1 15.44 9.16 -1.26
C MET A 1 14.51 10.34 -1.51
N ALA A 2 13.19 10.13 -1.65
CA ALA A 2 12.20 11.21 -1.65
C ALA A 2 11.82 11.57 -0.21
N THR A 3 11.51 12.83 0.05
CA THR A 3 11.08 13.29 1.38
C THR A 3 9.62 12.91 1.59
N GLN A 4 9.24 12.46 2.78
CA GLN A 4 7.83 12.18 3.13
C GLN A 4 7.11 13.49 3.47
N ASP A 5 6.85 14.31 2.45
CA ASP A 5 6.22 15.64 2.58
C ASP A 5 4.71 15.65 2.24
N GLY A 6 4.15 14.48 1.93
CA GLY A 6 2.76 14.33 1.51
C GLY A 6 2.48 14.76 0.06
N LYS A 7 3.51 15.12 -0.72
CA LYS A 7 3.37 15.57 -2.11
C LYS A 7 3.81 14.47 -3.08
N ILE A 8 2.95 14.13 -4.01
CA ILE A 8 3.27 13.21 -5.10
C ILE A 8 3.87 14.02 -6.26
N GLY A 9 5.13 14.43 -6.11
CA GLY A 9 5.87 15.19 -7.12
C GLY A 9 6.66 14.32 -8.11
N PRO A 10 7.39 14.93 -9.07
CA PRO A 10 8.16 14.20 -10.09
C PRO A 10 9.15 13.20 -9.51
N LYS A 11 9.77 13.52 -8.37
CA LYS A 11 10.70 12.62 -7.67
C LYS A 11 10.01 11.36 -7.13
N THR A 12 8.81 11.51 -6.56
CA THR A 12 8.00 10.39 -6.07
C THR A 12 7.56 9.50 -7.23
N LEU A 13 7.03 10.10 -8.31
CA LEU A 13 6.62 9.37 -9.51
C LEU A 13 7.80 8.62 -10.15
N SER A 14 8.96 9.26 -10.28
CA SER A 14 10.17 8.62 -10.80
C SER A 14 10.58 7.39 -9.98
N MET A 15 10.46 7.44 -8.65
CA MET A 15 10.76 6.28 -7.81
C MET A 15 9.73 5.17 -7.97
N VAL A 16 8.45 5.50 -8.10
CA VAL A 16 7.38 4.53 -8.37
C VAL A 16 7.62 3.80 -9.68
N PHE A 17 7.94 4.51 -10.76
CA PHE A 17 8.18 3.91 -12.08
C PHE A 17 9.48 3.08 -12.16
N ASN A 18 10.42 3.29 -11.25
CA ASN A 18 11.68 2.54 -11.19
C ASN A 18 11.62 1.31 -10.28
N MET A 19 10.48 1.01 -9.67
CA MET A 19 10.27 -0.19 -8.86
C MET A 19 9.56 -1.28 -9.66
N GLU A 20 9.88 -2.55 -9.38
CA GLU A 20 9.11 -3.68 -9.89
C GLU A 20 7.67 -3.59 -9.32
N PRO A 21 6.63 -3.56 -10.18
CA PRO A 21 5.26 -3.28 -9.75
C PRO A 21 4.72 -4.21 -8.67
N ALA A 22 4.91 -5.53 -8.78
CA ALA A 22 4.41 -6.50 -7.81
C ALA A 22 5.05 -6.29 -6.42
N THR A 23 6.34 -6.02 -6.39
CA THR A 23 7.11 -5.70 -5.18
C THR A 23 6.62 -4.40 -4.53
N LEU A 24 6.32 -3.37 -5.33
CA LEU A 24 5.77 -2.12 -4.81
C LEU A 24 4.37 -2.34 -4.21
N LEU A 25 3.53 -3.12 -4.89
CA LEU A 25 2.19 -3.47 -4.41
C LEU A 25 2.24 -4.22 -3.06
N ASP A 26 3.11 -5.22 -2.93
CA ASP A 26 3.30 -5.97 -1.69
C ASP A 26 3.75 -5.08 -0.54
N LYS A 27 4.75 -4.21 -0.79
CA LYS A 27 5.22 -3.25 0.22
C LYS A 27 4.13 -2.28 0.66
N TYR A 28 3.34 -1.79 -0.28
CA TYR A 28 2.26 -0.86 0.01
C TYR A 28 1.13 -1.53 0.81
N ALA A 29 0.73 -2.74 0.43
CA ALA A 29 -0.28 -3.51 1.14
C ALA A 29 0.14 -3.82 2.59
N GLU A 30 1.41 -4.19 2.82
CA GLU A 30 1.92 -4.44 4.18
C GLU A 30 1.99 -3.15 5.01
N ALA A 31 2.48 -2.04 4.43
CA ALA A 31 2.50 -0.75 5.12
C ALA A 31 1.09 -0.30 5.55
N ARG A 32 0.10 -0.53 4.68
CA ARG A 32 -1.32 -0.24 4.95
C ARG A 32 -1.91 -1.16 6.03
N ALA A 33 -1.59 -2.45 5.99
CA ALA A 33 -2.01 -3.40 7.02
C ALA A 33 -1.40 -3.07 8.39
N SER A 34 -0.12 -2.72 8.43
CA SER A 34 0.57 -2.24 9.63
C SER A 34 -0.05 -0.95 10.19
N TYR A 35 -0.37 0.02 9.32
CA TYR A 35 -1.11 1.22 9.74
C TYR A 35 -2.47 0.87 10.34
N TYR A 36 -3.25 -0.02 9.70
CA TYR A 36 -4.53 -0.46 10.25
C TYR A 36 -4.39 -1.08 11.64
N ARG A 37 -3.42 -1.99 11.84
CA ARG A 37 -3.16 -2.63 13.13
C ARG A 37 -2.76 -1.64 14.23
N SER A 38 -2.23 -0.48 13.88
CA SER A 38 -1.87 0.58 14.84
C SER A 38 -3.06 1.40 15.35
N LEU A 39 -4.22 1.32 14.70
CA LEU A 39 -5.39 2.14 15.05
C LEU A 39 -6.13 1.57 16.27
N LYS A 40 -6.54 2.45 17.19
CA LYS A 40 -7.32 2.08 18.39
C LYS A 40 -8.62 1.33 18.08
N THR A 41 -9.20 1.57 16.91
CA THR A 41 -10.47 0.97 16.46
C THR A 41 -10.29 -0.32 15.66
N PHE A 42 -9.06 -0.85 15.57
CA PHE A 42 -8.76 -2.08 14.84
C PHE A 42 -9.54 -3.28 15.36
N GLU A 43 -9.83 -3.36 16.65
CA GLU A 43 -10.64 -4.46 17.21
C GLU A 43 -12.04 -4.54 16.59
N ILE A 44 -12.63 -3.38 16.26
CA ILE A 44 -13.98 -3.27 15.71
C ILE A 44 -13.97 -3.49 14.19
N TYR A 45 -13.03 -2.87 13.48
CA TYR A 45 -13.06 -2.79 12.01
C TYR A 45 -11.93 -3.53 11.29
N GLY A 46 -10.89 -3.94 12.02
CA GLY A 46 -9.60 -4.38 11.49
C GLY A 46 -9.71 -5.59 10.57
N ARG A 47 -10.52 -6.59 10.92
CA ARG A 47 -10.77 -7.75 10.05
C ARG A 47 -11.32 -7.35 8.68
N GLY A 48 -12.26 -6.40 8.66
CA GLY A 48 -12.84 -5.89 7.42
C GLY A 48 -11.86 -5.06 6.59
N TRP A 49 -10.98 -4.30 7.25
CA TRP A 49 -9.92 -3.55 6.57
C TRP A 49 -8.86 -4.45 5.95
N LEU A 50 -8.39 -5.47 6.69
CA LEU A 50 -7.39 -6.42 6.17
C LEU A 50 -7.94 -7.20 4.98
N ARG A 51 -9.16 -7.76 5.07
CA ARG A 51 -9.78 -8.47 3.94
C ARG A 51 -9.85 -7.61 2.68
N ARG A 52 -10.28 -6.34 2.79
CA ARG A 52 -10.34 -5.43 1.64
C ARG A 52 -8.95 -5.07 1.11
N ASN A 53 -7.95 -4.99 1.98
CA ASN A 53 -6.57 -4.73 1.57
C ASN A 53 -6.04 -5.89 0.71
N ASP A 54 -6.30 -7.13 1.13
CA ASP A 54 -5.90 -8.33 0.41
C ASP A 54 -6.64 -8.42 -0.94
N GLU A 55 -7.95 -8.19 -0.97
CA GLU A 55 -8.75 -8.16 -2.21
C GLU A 55 -8.23 -7.11 -3.22
N VAL A 56 -7.83 -5.93 -2.73
CA VAL A 56 -7.25 -4.88 -3.59
C VAL A 56 -5.85 -5.26 -4.08
N LEU A 57 -5.02 -5.87 -3.23
CA LEU A 57 -3.69 -6.35 -3.63
C LEU A 57 -3.80 -7.40 -4.74
N GLU A 58 -4.65 -8.41 -4.57
CA GLU A 58 -4.88 -9.45 -5.58
C GLU A 58 -5.37 -8.84 -6.91
N LYS A 59 -6.32 -7.90 -6.83
CA LYS A 59 -6.81 -7.21 -8.04
C LYS A 59 -5.74 -6.37 -8.72
N ALA A 60 -4.90 -5.67 -7.95
CA ALA A 60 -3.83 -4.86 -8.49
C ALA A 60 -2.73 -5.71 -9.13
N LYS A 61 -2.36 -6.85 -8.51
CA LYS A 61 -1.44 -7.82 -9.09
C LYS A 61 -1.94 -8.32 -10.44
N SER A 62 -3.22 -8.66 -10.56
CA SER A 62 -3.81 -9.09 -11.84
C SER A 62 -3.79 -8.03 -12.96
N MET A 63 -3.43 -6.78 -12.67
CA MET A 63 -3.32 -5.70 -13.67
C MET A 63 -1.89 -5.46 -14.15
N VAL A 64 -0.90 -6.01 -13.44
CA VAL A 64 0.53 -5.87 -13.75
C VAL A 64 1.17 -7.19 -14.18
N SER A 65 0.40 -8.29 -14.11
CA SER A 65 0.70 -9.61 -14.66
C SER A 65 0.53 -9.68 -16.18
#